data_AF-A0AAW9V507-F1
#
_entry.id   AF-A0AAW9V507-F1
#
_cell.length_a   1.000
_cell.length_b   1.000
_cell.length_c   1.000
_cell.angle_alpha   90.00
_cell.angle_beta   90.00
_cell.angle_gamma   90.00
#
_symmetry.space_group_name_H-M   'P 1'
#
loop_
_entity.id
_entity.type
_entity.pdbx_description
1 polymer ?
#
loop_
_entity_poly.entity_id
_entity_poly.type
_entity_poly.pdbx_seq_one_letter_code
_entity_poly.pdbx_strand_id
1 'polypeptide(L)'
;MTTDITKLAQREKFEAWWEREYKHLESSKYTDAVPHIKYGFWMAYQAGGAELVEVLEKTQAKADVYDMLRDDYGLREKGVGLADFVDWQANRIAELEPLTVTVGNLQESAYSAGLTAGWNLGLDNNRGGIAQ
;
A
#
# COMPACT_ATOMS: atom_id res chain seq x y z
N MET A 1 34.70 3.31 5.00
CA MET A 1 34.26 4.53 4.29
C MET A 1 33.87 4.10 2.89
N THR A 2 32.62 3.70 2.72
CA THR A 2 32.12 3.15 1.45
C THR A 2 31.46 4.32 0.73
N THR A 3 32.13 4.89 -0.25
CA THR A 3 31.50 5.88 -1.13
C THR A 3 30.35 5.18 -1.84
N ASP A 4 29.11 5.52 -1.47
CA ASP A 4 27.90 4.89 -2.02
C ASP A 4 27.93 4.91 -3.55
N ILE A 5 28.02 3.72 -4.16
CA ILE A 5 28.08 3.51 -5.61
C ILE A 5 26.92 4.23 -6.33
N THR A 6 25.77 4.35 -5.67
CA THR A 6 24.59 5.07 -6.14
C THR A 6 24.83 6.58 -6.29
N LYS A 7 25.59 7.21 -5.39
CA LYS A 7 25.91 8.64 -5.47
C LYS A 7 26.91 8.93 -6.58
N LEU A 8 27.85 8.00 -6.81
CA LEU A 8 28.79 8.07 -7.93
C LEU A 8 28.05 7.99 -9.29
N ALA A 9 27.14 7.03 -9.45
CA ALA A 9 26.35 6.90 -10.68
C ALA A 9 25.44 8.12 -10.95
N GLN A 10 24.85 8.70 -9.90
CA GLN A 10 24.08 9.95 -10.00
C GLN A 10 24.96 11.13 -10.43
N ARG A 11 26.19 11.19 -9.91
CA ARG A 11 27.15 12.23 -10.28
C ARG A 11 27.59 12.09 -11.73
N GLU A 12 27.91 10.89 -12.19
CA GLU A 12 28.30 10.65 -13.58
C GLU A 12 27.20 11.02 -14.58
N LYS A 13 25.94 10.71 -14.26
CA LYS A 13 24.78 11.10 -15.09
C LYS A 13 24.63 12.63 -15.19
N PHE A 14 24.79 13.33 -14.08
CA PHE A 14 24.76 14.79 -14.06
C PHE A 14 25.91 15.40 -14.85
N GLU A 15 27.13 14.90 -14.68
CA GLU A 15 28.31 15.37 -15.42
C GLU A 15 28.13 15.15 -16.94
N ALA A 16 27.62 13.99 -17.35
CA ALA A 16 27.34 13.71 -18.76
C ALA A 16 26.28 14.66 -19.36
N TRP A 17 25.23 14.97 -18.59
CA TRP A 17 24.22 15.95 -19.00
C TRP A 17 24.80 17.38 -19.08
N TRP A 18 25.59 17.78 -18.08
CA TRP A 18 26.25 19.09 -18.05
C TRP A 18 27.20 19.28 -19.24
N GLU A 19 28.04 18.28 -19.53
CA GLU A 19 28.95 18.29 -20.67
C GLU A 19 28.21 18.36 -22.02
N ARG A 20 27.03 17.76 -22.11
CA ARG A 20 26.24 17.78 -23.35
C ARG A 20 25.61 19.14 -23.60
N GLU A 21 25.01 19.74 -22.57
CA GLU A 21 24.15 20.91 -22.74
C GLU A 21 24.87 22.23 -22.45
N TYR A 22 25.83 22.25 -21.53
CA TYR A 22 26.41 23.47 -20.97
C TYR A 22 27.91 23.61 -21.15
N LYS A 23 28.58 22.65 -21.82
CA LYS A 23 30.03 22.73 -22.10
C LYS A 23 30.48 24.01 -22.80
N HIS A 24 29.61 24.59 -23.63
CA HIS A 24 29.88 25.85 -24.30
C HIS A 24 30.08 27.04 -23.33
N LEU A 25 29.59 26.94 -22.08
CA LEU A 25 29.80 27.94 -21.04
C LEU A 25 31.24 27.97 -20.53
N GLU A 26 31.97 26.86 -20.60
CA GLU A 26 33.39 26.79 -20.19
C GLU A 26 34.31 27.57 -21.14
N SER A 27 33.84 27.87 -22.35
CA SER A 27 34.54 28.73 -23.32
C SER A 27 34.00 30.16 -23.35
N SER A 28 33.04 30.49 -22.48
CA SER A 28 32.42 31.81 -22.40
C SER A 28 33.33 32.80 -21.68
N LYS A 29 33.10 34.10 -21.86
CA LYS A 29 33.73 35.16 -21.04
C LYS A 29 33.38 35.09 -19.54
N TYR A 30 32.47 34.21 -19.16
CA TYR A 30 32.02 33.98 -17.79
C TYR A 30 32.57 32.69 -17.18
N THR A 31 33.72 32.19 -17.64
CA THR A 31 34.38 30.97 -17.13
C THR A 31 34.44 30.92 -15.60
N ASP A 32 34.70 32.06 -14.96
CA ASP A 32 34.85 32.16 -13.52
C ASP A 32 33.55 31.91 -12.75
N ALA A 33 32.39 32.11 -13.41
CA ALA A 33 31.07 31.84 -12.83
C ALA A 33 30.59 30.40 -13.08
N VAL A 34 31.18 29.69 -14.05
CA VAL A 34 30.77 28.34 -14.45
C VAL A 34 30.76 27.35 -13.28
N PRO A 35 31.77 27.31 -12.38
CA PRO A 35 31.73 26.41 -11.23
C PRO A 35 30.54 26.66 -10.29
N HIS A 36 30.18 27.94 -10.09
CA HIS A 36 29.05 28.32 -9.24
C HIS A 36 27.70 27.97 -9.88
N ILE A 37 27.58 28.16 -11.20
CA ILE A 37 26.39 27.76 -11.96
C ILE A 37 26.24 26.23 -11.93
N LYS A 38 27.32 25.49 -12.20
CA LYS A 38 27.36 24.03 -12.15
C LYS A 38 26.95 23.49 -10.78
N TYR A 39 27.44 24.12 -9.71
CA TYR A 39 27.07 23.77 -8.36
C TYR A 39 25.58 24.03 -8.07
N GLY A 40 25.03 25.18 -8.50
CA GLY A 40 23.61 25.47 -8.37
C GLY A 40 22.71 24.45 -9.08
N PHE A 41 23.07 24.06 -10.30
CA PHE A 41 22.38 23.01 -11.05
C PHE A 41 22.50 21.63 -10.39
N TRP A 42 23.66 21.30 -9.82
CA TRP A 42 23.83 20.05 -9.07
C TRP A 42 22.90 19.99 -7.86
N MET A 43 22.75 21.08 -7.11
CA MET A 43 21.84 21.13 -5.97
C MET A 43 20.38 20.98 -6.40
N ALA A 44 19.97 21.64 -7.51
CA ALA A 44 18.64 21.48 -8.07
C ALA A 44 18.39 20.05 -8.59
N TYR A 45 19.38 19.43 -9.22
CA TYR A 45 19.31 18.05 -9.70
C TYR A 45 19.14 17.06 -8.55
N GLN A 46 19.87 17.26 -7.45
CA GLN A 46 19.72 16.45 -6.23
C GLN A 46 18.35 16.66 -5.58
N ALA A 47 17.86 17.90 -5.52
CA ALA A 47 16.54 18.20 -4.96
C ALA A 47 15.39 17.60 -5.78
N GLY A 48 15.42 17.75 -7.12
CA GLY A 48 14.42 17.14 -7.99
C GLY A 48 14.53 15.60 -8.05
N GLY A 49 15.74 15.07 -7.90
CA GLY A 49 15.96 13.63 -7.73
C GLY A 49 15.37 13.09 -6.43
N ALA A 50 15.44 13.84 -5.33
CA ALA A 50 14.87 13.43 -4.04
C ALA A 50 13.34 13.32 -4.09
N GLU A 51 12.66 14.27 -4.73
CA GLU A 51 11.19 14.21 -4.90
C GLU A 51 10.78 13.04 -5.81
N LEU A 52 11.50 12.78 -6.90
CA LEU A 52 11.26 11.64 -7.78
C LEU A 52 11.52 10.30 -7.09
N VAL A 53 12.58 10.21 -6.27
CA VAL A 53 12.89 9.00 -5.49
C VAL A 53 11.82 8.77 -4.43
N GLU A 54 11.35 9.78 -3.72
CA GLU A 54 10.28 9.64 -2.72
C GLU A 54 8.96 9.16 -3.37
N VAL A 55 8.61 9.72 -4.53
CA VAL A 55 7.44 9.29 -5.30
C VAL A 55 7.61 7.86 -5.82
N LEU A 56 8.81 7.49 -6.27
CA LEU A 56 9.13 6.14 -6.73
C LEU A 56 9.06 5.13 -5.57
N GLU A 57 9.61 5.44 -4.41
CA GLU A 57 9.55 4.62 -3.20
C GLU A 57 8.10 4.44 -2.71
N LYS A 58 7.30 5.51 -2.71
CA LYS A 58 5.86 5.43 -2.42
C LYS A 58 5.09 4.58 -3.42
N THR A 59 5.49 4.60 -4.70
CA THR A 59 4.84 3.82 -5.76
C THR A 59 5.27 2.36 -5.70
N GLN A 60 6.55 2.09 -5.44
CA GLN A 60 7.09 0.74 -5.25
C GLN A 60 6.51 0.08 -4.01
N ALA A 61 6.43 0.79 -2.87
CA ALA A 61 5.78 0.28 -1.66
C ALA A 61 4.30 -0.07 -1.91
N LYS A 62 3.59 0.70 -2.74
CA LYS A 62 2.22 0.35 -3.15
C LYS A 62 2.18 -0.89 -4.04
N ALA A 63 3.15 -1.05 -4.96
CA ALA A 63 3.26 -2.23 -5.81
C ALA A 63 3.58 -3.48 -4.98
N ASP A 64 4.50 -3.39 -4.03
CA ASP A 64 4.89 -4.50 -3.15
C ASP A 64 3.71 -4.94 -2.27
N VAL A 65 2.93 -4.00 -1.72
CA VAL A 65 1.70 -4.32 -0.97
C VAL A 65 0.67 -5.03 -1.87
N TYR A 66 0.55 -4.60 -3.13
CA TYR A 66 -0.35 -5.24 -4.09
C TYR A 66 0.11 -6.66 -4.46
N ASP A 67 1.41 -6.86 -4.63
CA ASP A 67 2.00 -8.18 -4.91
C ASP A 67 1.85 -9.14 -3.70
N MET A 68 2.05 -8.66 -2.47
CA MET A 68 1.80 -9.44 -1.26
C MET A 68 0.33 -9.89 -1.13
N LEU A 69 -0.62 -8.97 -1.36
CA LEU A 69 -2.05 -9.31 -1.39
C LEU A 69 -2.33 -10.33 -2.50
N ARG A 70 -1.72 -10.16 -3.67
CA ARG A 70 -1.89 -11.08 -4.79
C ARG A 70 -1.39 -12.50 -4.46
N ASP A 71 -0.29 -12.60 -3.72
CA ASP A 71 0.29 -13.86 -3.29
C ASP A 71 -0.54 -14.54 -2.18
N ASP A 72 -1.01 -13.79 -1.18
CA ASP A 72 -1.85 -14.32 -0.08
C ASP A 72 -3.18 -14.91 -0.58
N TYR A 73 -3.71 -14.38 -1.69
CA TYR A 73 -4.92 -14.89 -2.34
C TYR A 73 -4.65 -15.93 -3.45
N GLY A 74 -3.39 -16.34 -3.66
CA GLY A 74 -3.01 -17.33 -4.68
C GLY A 74 -3.27 -16.88 -6.13
N LEU A 75 -3.37 -15.57 -6.35
CA LEU A 75 -3.80 -14.96 -7.61
C LEU A 75 -2.65 -14.89 -8.64
N ARG A 76 -1.40 -15.04 -8.19
CA ARG A 76 -0.21 -15.07 -9.05
C ARG A 76 -0.18 -16.32 -9.94
N GLU A 77 -0.63 -17.47 -9.44
CA GLU A 77 -0.73 -18.72 -10.22
C GLU A 77 -1.94 -18.75 -11.16
N LYS A 78 -2.99 -18.01 -10.82
CA LYS A 78 -4.24 -17.97 -11.61
C LYS A 78 -4.20 -16.98 -12.78
N GLY A 79 -3.15 -16.17 -12.91
CA GLY A 79 -3.00 -15.23 -14.03
C GLY A 79 -4.08 -14.14 -14.10
N VAL A 80 -4.76 -13.88 -12.99
CA VAL A 80 -5.95 -13.02 -12.92
C VAL A 80 -5.57 -11.54 -12.93
N GLY A 81 -6.24 -10.78 -13.80
CA GLY A 81 -6.12 -9.34 -13.92
C GLY A 81 -6.95 -8.60 -12.86
N LEU A 82 -6.87 -7.27 -12.85
CA LEU A 82 -7.58 -6.42 -11.88
C LEU A 82 -9.11 -6.63 -11.91
N ALA A 83 -9.67 -6.91 -13.09
CA ALA A 83 -11.10 -7.19 -13.28
C ALA A 83 -11.49 -8.56 -12.68
N ASP A 84 -10.67 -9.59 -12.93
CA ASP A 84 -10.89 -10.93 -12.38
C ASP A 84 -10.77 -10.94 -10.85
N PHE A 85 -9.96 -10.05 -10.27
CA PHE A 85 -9.86 -9.85 -8.82
C PHE A 85 -11.16 -9.29 -8.23
N VAL A 86 -11.78 -8.30 -8.89
CA VAL A 86 -13.06 -7.73 -8.46
C VAL A 86 -14.17 -8.77 -8.54
N ASP A 87 -14.20 -9.57 -9.61
CA ASP A 87 -15.16 -10.66 -9.77
C ASP A 87 -14.93 -11.79 -8.74
N TRP A 88 -13.68 -12.12 -8.42
CA TRP A 88 -13.37 -13.06 -7.34
C TRP A 88 -13.82 -12.53 -5.97
N GLN A 89 -13.61 -11.24 -5.69
CA GLN A 89 -14.05 -10.60 -4.45
C GLN A 89 -15.58 -10.62 -4.34
N ALA A 90 -16.28 -10.29 -5.42
CA ALA A 90 -17.74 -10.30 -5.46
C ALA A 90 -18.31 -11.70 -5.19
N ASN A 91 -17.72 -12.74 -5.79
CA ASN A 91 -18.10 -14.13 -5.55
C ASN A 91 -17.81 -14.56 -4.09
N ARG A 92 -16.65 -14.20 -3.53
CA ARG A 92 -16.31 -14.47 -2.12
C ARG A 92 -17.29 -13.83 -1.15
N ILE A 93 -17.73 -12.59 -1.41
CA ILE A 93 -18.72 -11.89 -0.57
C ILE A 93 -20.07 -12.59 -0.66
N ALA A 94 -20.52 -12.92 -1.87
CA ALA A 94 -21.80 -13.62 -2.09
C ALA A 94 -21.84 -15.02 -1.45
N GLU A 95 -20.70 -15.72 -1.38
CA GLU A 95 -20.58 -17.00 -0.66
C GLU A 95 -20.62 -16.86 0.86
N LEU A 96 -20.07 -15.75 1.39
CA LEU A 96 -19.95 -15.52 2.83
C LEU A 96 -21.21 -14.89 3.45
N GLU A 97 -21.97 -14.09 2.69
CA GLU A 97 -23.24 -13.50 3.12
C GLU A 97 -24.26 -14.51 3.69
N PRO A 98 -24.58 -15.63 3.01
CA PRO A 98 -25.55 -16.60 3.53
C PRO A 98 -25.05 -17.30 4.81
N LEU A 99 -23.73 -17.44 4.99
CA LEU A 99 -23.12 -18.03 6.18
C LEU A 99 -23.27 -17.12 7.41
N THR A 100 -23.17 -15.80 7.23
CA THR A 100 -23.41 -14.85 8.33
C THR A 100 -24.88 -14.87 8.81
N VAL A 101 -25.83 -15.01 7.87
CA VAL A 101 -27.25 -15.12 8.17
C VAL A 101 -27.57 -16.48 8.84
N THR A 102 -26.92 -17.57 8.42
CA THR A 102 -27.13 -18.89 9.06
C THR A 102 -26.56 -18.97 10.47
N VAL A 103 -25.41 -18.35 10.74
CA VAL A 103 -24.85 -18.27 12.10
C VAL A 103 -25.76 -17.46 13.04
N GLY A 104 -26.30 -16.33 12.55
CA GLY A 104 -27.31 -15.55 13.30
C GLY A 104 -28.56 -16.36 13.62
N ASN A 105 -29.11 -17.06 12.61
CA ASN A 105 -30.30 -17.90 12.78
C ASN A 105 -30.05 -19.09 13.71
N LEU A 106 -28.85 -19.67 13.71
CA LEU A 106 -28.47 -20.75 14.62
C LEU A 106 -28.35 -20.25 16.06
N GLN A 107 -27.80 -19.06 16.28
CA GLN A 107 -27.72 -18.44 17.60
C GLN A 107 -29.11 -18.07 18.15
N GLU A 108 -29.97 -17.50 17.31
CA GLU A 108 -31.34 -17.14 17.67
C GLU A 108 -32.23 -18.37 17.92
N SER A 109 -32.04 -19.43 17.13
CA SER A 109 -32.65 -20.75 17.34
C SER A 109 -32.16 -21.41 18.63
N ALA A 110 -30.86 -21.38 18.91
CA ALA A 110 -30.29 -21.92 20.15
C ALA A 110 -30.77 -21.15 21.38
N TYR A 111 -30.87 -19.82 21.30
CA TYR A 111 -31.42 -18.96 22.34
C TYR A 111 -32.91 -19.26 22.60
N SER A 112 -33.70 -19.41 21.54
CA SER A 112 -35.13 -19.73 21.62
C SER A 112 -35.38 -21.16 22.16
N ALA A 113 -34.56 -22.12 21.75
CA ALA A 113 -34.60 -23.49 22.25
C ALA A 113 -34.22 -23.55 23.73
N GLY A 114 -33.19 -22.79 24.14
CA GLY A 114 -32.78 -22.66 25.54
C GLY A 114 -33.86 -22.04 26.43
N LEU A 115 -34.51 -20.96 25.96
CA LEU A 115 -35.66 -20.36 26.64
C LEU A 115 -36.81 -21.37 26.80
N THR A 116 -37.20 -22.04 25.70
CA THR A 116 -38.31 -22.99 25.69
C THR A 116 -38.03 -24.20 26.60
N ALA A 117 -36.80 -24.71 26.60
CA ALA A 117 -36.38 -25.78 27.50
C ALA A 117 -36.42 -25.34 28.97
N GLY A 118 -36.05 -24.09 29.27
CA GLY A 118 -36.16 -23.52 30.63
C GLY A 118 -37.60 -23.45 31.14
N TRP A 119 -38.56 -23.07 30.28
CA TRP A 119 -39.99 -23.05 30.60
C TRP A 119 -40.53 -24.46 30.89
N ASN A 120 -40.18 -25.47 30.09
CA ASN A 120 -40.65 -26.85 30.27
C ASN A 120 -40.06 -27.53 31.52
N LEU A 121 -38.92 -27.05 32.03
CA LEU A 121 -38.29 -27.55 33.25
C LEU A 121 -38.72 -26.81 34.52
N GLY A 122 -39.65 -25.85 34.43
CA GLY A 122 -40.17 -25.10 35.58
C GLY A 122 -39.14 -24.20 36.25
N LEU A 123 -38.09 -23.78 35.52
CA LEU A 123 -37.12 -22.80 36.01
C LEU A 123 -37.73 -21.41 35.84
N ASP A 124 -38.54 -20.99 36.81
CA ASP A 124 -39.04 -19.62 36.91
C ASP A 124 -37.84 -18.66 36.98
N ASN A 125 -37.55 -17.98 35.87
CA ASN A 125 -36.54 -16.92 35.84
C ASN A 125 -37.01 -15.80 36.77
N ASN A 126 -36.44 -15.77 37.98
CA ASN A 126 -36.70 -14.81 39.03
C ASN A 126 -36.37 -13.39 38.54
N ARG A 127 -37.36 -12.73 37.92
CA ARG A 127 -37.30 -11.34 37.42
C ARG A 127 -37.57 -10.34 38.56
N GLY A 128 -36.91 -10.55 39.70
CA GLY A 128 -36.91 -9.63 40.83
C GLY A 128 -35.65 -8.76 40.82
N GLY A 129 -35.78 -7.50 40.40
CA GLY A 129 -34.82 -6.44 40.74
C GLY A 129 -34.01 -5.85 39.59
N ILE A 130 -34.63 -4.94 38.82
CA ILE A 130 -33.93 -3.70 38.42
C ILE A 130 -34.65 -2.55 39.11
N ALA A 131 -33.93 -1.86 39.98
CA ALA A 131 -34.39 -0.69 40.70
C ALA A 131 -34.58 0.49 39.74
N GLN A 132 -35.80 1.02 39.66
CA GLN A 132 -36.19 2.37 40.11
C GLN A 132 -37.71 2.51 40.06
#